data_AF-A0A6B3GX45-F1
#
_entry.id   AF-A0A6B3GX45-F1
#
_cell.length_a   1.000
_cell.length_b   1.000
_cell.length_c   1.000
_cell.angle_alpha   90.00
_cell.angle_beta   90.00
_cell.angle_gamma   90.00
#
_symmetry.space_group_name_H-M   'P 1'
#
loop_
_entity.id
_entity.type
_entity.pdbx_description
1 polymer ?
#
loop_
_entity_poly.entity_id
_entity_poly.type
_entity_poly.pdbx_seq_one_letter_code
_entity_poly.pdbx_strand_id
1 'polypeptide(L)'
;MTIRIISFGFGHAAAPTADLVFDLRALLRNPFHNPELKHRTGLDQDVYDHVMTTPGAERLAFNAVATARGLAEETGADVTIAWGCTGGRHRSVGLARASYELLTGVGDAVTIEHRDVDQDLLPAGVHNRTEPEPESIRYTADVVAMTPNGDVLLIERGWPPHEGAWALPGGHVDRGETALEAAVRELAEETGVRVPTSDLQEIGVFDRPDRDPRGRYITAAYLAIIPAGTSAVAGDDARTARWWPASDLPPLAFDHAEILDRVTNAAEDTSTDLLMVDLDGGRGGPLPGHIG
;
A
#
# COMPACT_ATOMS: atom_id res chain seq x y z
N MET A 1 -4.12 -24.39 -38.21
CA MET A 1 -4.08 -23.74 -36.90
C MET A 1 -4.76 -24.62 -35.90
N THR A 2 -4.02 -24.98 -34.86
CA THR A 2 -4.49 -25.75 -33.72
C THR A 2 -4.16 -24.96 -32.46
N ILE A 3 -5.12 -24.84 -31.55
CA ILE A 3 -4.87 -24.26 -30.24
C ILE A 3 -4.46 -25.39 -29.28
N ARG A 4 -3.30 -25.24 -28.65
CA ARG A 4 -2.77 -26.20 -27.69
C ARG A 4 -2.99 -25.66 -26.28
N ILE A 5 -3.62 -26.44 -25.42
CA ILE A 5 -3.80 -26.09 -24.00
C ILE A 5 -2.88 -26.97 -23.17
N ILE A 6 -2.10 -26.36 -22.28
CA ILE A 6 -1.24 -27.07 -21.34
C ILE A 6 -1.56 -26.59 -19.93
N SER A 7 -1.87 -27.50 -19.01
CA SER A 7 -1.94 -27.20 -17.58
C SER A 7 -0.68 -27.67 -16.87
N PHE A 8 -0.12 -26.88 -15.96
CA PHE A 8 1.15 -27.20 -15.31
C PHE A 8 1.28 -26.67 -13.86
N GLY A 9 2.30 -27.16 -13.16
CA GLY A 9 2.69 -26.78 -11.80
C GLY A 9 4.04 -26.06 -11.74
N PHE A 10 4.05 -24.81 -11.26
CA PHE A 10 5.28 -24.03 -11.04
C PHE A 10 6.22 -24.65 -10.00
N GLY A 11 5.69 -25.46 -9.09
CA GLY A 11 6.50 -26.13 -8.06
C GLY A 11 7.24 -27.37 -8.54
N HIS A 12 6.95 -27.87 -9.75
CA HIS A 12 7.64 -29.02 -10.34
C HIS A 12 8.70 -28.60 -11.38
N ALA A 13 8.37 -27.65 -12.25
CA ALA A 13 9.27 -27.13 -13.28
C ALA A 13 8.86 -25.73 -13.74
N ALA A 14 9.75 -25.07 -14.50
CA ALA A 14 9.45 -23.81 -15.15
C ALA A 14 8.20 -23.90 -16.06
N ALA A 15 7.60 -22.75 -16.35
CA ALA A 15 6.48 -22.68 -17.29
C ALA A 15 6.88 -23.26 -18.66
N PRO A 16 6.00 -24.03 -19.32
CA PRO A 16 6.26 -24.49 -20.67
C PRO A 16 6.32 -23.29 -21.63
N THR A 17 7.03 -23.44 -22.75
CA THR A 17 6.98 -22.46 -23.83
C THR A 17 5.56 -22.38 -24.38
N ALA A 18 4.96 -21.20 -24.32
CA ALA A 18 3.60 -20.94 -24.78
C ALA A 18 3.45 -19.46 -25.17
N ASP A 19 2.49 -19.16 -26.04
CA ASP A 19 2.18 -17.79 -26.47
C ASP A 19 1.47 -17.01 -25.36
N LEU A 20 0.62 -17.70 -24.59
CA LEU A 20 -0.09 -17.14 -23.45
C LEU A 20 0.17 -18.00 -22.21
N VAL A 21 0.75 -17.42 -21.15
CA VAL A 21 0.98 -18.09 -19.86
C VAL A 21 0.20 -17.37 -18.76
N PHE A 22 -0.65 -18.09 -18.05
CA PHE A 22 -1.49 -17.57 -16.97
C PHE A 22 -1.11 -18.18 -15.62
N ASP A 23 -0.75 -17.35 -14.64
CA ASP A 23 -0.44 -17.77 -13.28
C ASP A 23 -1.67 -17.70 -12.36
N LEU A 24 -2.18 -18.86 -11.96
CA LEU A 24 -3.39 -19.01 -11.15
C LEU A 24 -3.13 -19.14 -9.66
N ARG A 25 -1.86 -19.04 -9.21
CA ARG A 25 -1.48 -19.30 -7.80
C ARG A 25 -2.18 -18.39 -6.80
N ALA A 26 -2.53 -17.17 -7.19
CA ALA A 26 -3.22 -16.19 -6.33
C ALA A 26 -4.66 -15.88 -6.75
N LEU A 27 -5.12 -16.37 -7.90
CA LEU A 27 -6.37 -15.90 -8.52
C LEU A 27 -7.60 -16.73 -8.18
N LEU A 28 -7.42 -18.01 -7.87
CA LEU A 28 -8.53 -18.97 -7.75
C LEU A 28 -8.55 -19.67 -6.39
N ARG A 29 -9.76 -20.02 -5.94
CA ARG A 29 -9.97 -20.86 -4.75
C ARG A 29 -9.07 -22.09 -4.83
N ASN A 30 -8.41 -22.41 -3.72
CA ASN A 30 -7.39 -23.45 -3.67
C ASN A 30 -7.91 -24.73 -3.01
N PRO A 31 -8.18 -25.81 -3.79
CA PRO A 31 -8.67 -27.07 -3.22
C PRO A 31 -7.69 -27.75 -2.26
N PHE A 32 -6.41 -27.36 -2.28
CA PHE A 32 -5.37 -27.95 -1.42
C PHE A 32 -5.68 -27.85 0.09
N HIS A 33 -6.40 -26.82 0.53
CA HIS A 33 -6.76 -26.63 1.94
C HIS A 33 -8.02 -27.39 2.36
N ASN A 34 -8.75 -28.00 1.42
CA ASN A 34 -9.88 -28.87 1.72
C ASN A 34 -9.39 -30.33 1.78
N PRO A 35 -9.44 -31.01 2.95
CA PRO A 35 -9.00 -32.39 3.08
C PRO A 35 -9.67 -33.38 2.12
N GLU A 36 -10.93 -33.12 1.74
CA GLU A 36 -11.70 -33.98 0.82
C GLU A 36 -11.28 -33.80 -0.63
N LEU A 37 -10.80 -32.61 -1.00
CA LEU A 37 -10.43 -32.27 -2.38
C LEU A 37 -8.93 -32.37 -2.65
N LYS A 38 -8.10 -32.23 -1.61
CA LYS A 38 -6.64 -32.09 -1.72
C LYS A 38 -5.94 -33.19 -2.52
N HIS A 39 -6.44 -34.42 -2.46
CA HIS A 39 -5.84 -35.59 -3.13
C HIS A 39 -6.42 -35.87 -4.52
N ARG A 40 -7.50 -35.17 -4.88
CA ARG A 40 -8.19 -35.26 -6.16
C ARG A 40 -7.50 -34.34 -7.18
N THR A 41 -8.05 -34.23 -8.39
CA THR A 41 -7.50 -33.38 -9.46
C THR A 41 -8.60 -32.56 -10.11
N GLY A 42 -8.25 -31.54 -10.90
CA GLY A 42 -9.24 -30.76 -11.65
C GLY A 42 -9.96 -31.55 -12.75
N LEU A 43 -9.60 -32.83 -12.98
CA LEU A 43 -10.37 -33.75 -13.80
C LEU A 43 -11.62 -34.25 -13.06
N ASP A 44 -11.57 -34.26 -11.73
CA ASP A 44 -12.72 -34.56 -10.88
C ASP A 44 -13.74 -33.40 -10.87
N GLN A 45 -15.03 -33.73 -10.98
CA GLN A 45 -16.08 -32.73 -11.12
C GLN A 45 -16.20 -31.80 -9.91
N ASP A 46 -16.07 -32.33 -8.69
CA ASP A 46 -16.16 -31.56 -7.46
C ASP A 46 -14.98 -30.58 -7.28
N VAL A 47 -13.77 -30.96 -7.69
CA VAL A 47 -12.61 -30.07 -7.73
C VAL A 47 -12.82 -29.00 -8.79
N TYR A 48 -13.30 -29.37 -9.97
CA TYR A 48 -13.61 -28.43 -11.04
C TYR A 48 -14.64 -27.39 -10.57
N ASP A 49 -15.76 -27.83 -10.01
CA ASP A 49 -16.81 -26.95 -9.49
C ASP A 49 -16.27 -26.03 -8.38
N HIS A 50 -15.45 -26.56 -7.48
CA HIS A 50 -14.80 -25.75 -6.45
C HIS A 50 -13.91 -24.65 -7.04
N VAL A 51 -13.16 -24.95 -8.10
CA VAL A 51 -12.32 -23.95 -8.78
C VAL A 51 -13.18 -22.94 -9.53
N MET A 52 -14.16 -23.40 -10.31
CA MET A 52 -14.98 -22.56 -11.19
C MET A 52 -15.98 -21.68 -10.46
N THR A 53 -16.37 -22.03 -9.23
CA THR A 53 -17.14 -21.14 -8.33
C THR A 53 -16.32 -19.95 -7.79
N THR A 54 -15.05 -19.81 -8.16
CA THR A 54 -14.31 -18.56 -7.95
C THR A 54 -14.89 -17.46 -8.84
N PRO A 55 -15.34 -16.31 -8.28
CA PRO A 55 -15.82 -15.19 -9.08
C PRO A 55 -14.79 -14.77 -10.15
N GLY A 56 -15.20 -14.79 -11.42
CA GLY A 56 -14.33 -14.40 -12.54
C GLY A 56 -13.52 -15.53 -13.19
N ALA A 57 -13.56 -16.77 -12.68
CA ALA A 57 -12.86 -17.90 -13.29
C ALA A 57 -13.31 -18.16 -14.74
N GLU A 58 -14.63 -18.22 -14.98
CA GLU A 58 -15.20 -18.41 -16.33
C GLU A 58 -14.82 -17.28 -17.28
N ARG A 59 -14.89 -16.02 -16.80
CA ARG A 59 -14.50 -14.85 -17.59
C ARG A 59 -13.01 -14.88 -17.96
N LEU A 60 -12.16 -15.35 -17.06
CA LEU A 60 -10.73 -15.52 -17.34
C LEU A 60 -10.50 -16.58 -18.43
N ALA A 61 -11.15 -17.74 -18.34
CA ALA A 61 -11.07 -18.78 -19.36
C ALA A 61 -11.55 -18.27 -20.73
N PHE A 62 -12.69 -17.57 -20.74
CA PHE A 62 -13.26 -16.96 -21.94
C PHE A 62 -12.30 -15.96 -22.60
N ASN A 63 -11.76 -15.02 -21.82
CA ASN A 63 -10.85 -14.01 -22.35
C ASN A 63 -9.56 -14.64 -22.91
N ALA A 64 -8.99 -15.63 -22.20
CA ALA A 64 -7.80 -16.33 -22.66
C ALA A 64 -8.03 -17.05 -24.00
N VAL A 65 -9.17 -17.74 -24.13
CA VAL A 65 -9.57 -18.40 -25.38
C VAL A 65 -9.80 -17.38 -26.50
N ALA A 66 -10.52 -16.29 -26.23
CA ALA A 66 -10.76 -15.24 -27.22
C ALA A 66 -9.44 -14.63 -27.74
N THR A 67 -8.48 -14.36 -26.84
CA THR A 67 -7.15 -13.87 -27.21
C THR A 67 -6.38 -14.90 -28.04
N ALA A 68 -6.38 -16.17 -27.64
CA ALA A 68 -5.67 -17.22 -28.38
C ALA A 68 -6.22 -17.41 -29.79
N ARG A 69 -7.55 -17.38 -29.96
CA ARG A 69 -8.21 -17.44 -31.27
C ARG A 69 -7.84 -16.25 -32.14
N GLY A 70 -7.91 -15.03 -31.60
CA GLY A 70 -7.50 -13.84 -32.33
C GLY A 70 -6.03 -13.89 -32.78
N LEU A 71 -5.13 -14.41 -31.95
CA LEU A 71 -3.73 -14.60 -32.33
C LEU A 71 -3.56 -15.66 -33.44
N ALA A 72 -4.28 -16.79 -33.34
CA ALA A 72 -4.23 -17.86 -34.34
C ALA A 72 -4.78 -17.39 -35.70
N GLU A 73 -5.87 -16.64 -35.70
CA GLU A 73 -6.50 -16.08 -36.91
C GLU A 73 -5.60 -15.05 -37.60
N GLU A 74 -5.01 -14.12 -36.83
CA GLU A 74 -4.14 -13.06 -37.37
C GLU A 74 -2.83 -13.62 -37.92
N THR A 75 -2.23 -14.61 -37.25
CA THR A 75 -0.91 -15.14 -37.62
C THR A 75 -0.98 -16.35 -38.55
N GLY A 76 -2.12 -17.06 -38.59
CA GLY A 76 -2.27 -18.36 -39.25
C GLY A 76 -1.48 -19.50 -38.60
N ALA A 77 -0.86 -19.26 -37.43
CA ALA A 77 -0.01 -20.20 -36.72
C ALA A 77 -0.77 -21.01 -35.66
N ASP A 78 -0.13 -22.05 -35.14
CA ASP A 78 -0.59 -22.73 -33.94
C ASP A 78 -0.31 -21.86 -32.71
N VAL A 79 -1.23 -21.83 -31.76
CA VAL A 79 -1.15 -21.01 -30.54
C VAL A 79 -1.25 -21.89 -29.31
N THR A 80 -0.39 -21.67 -28.32
CA THR A 80 -0.36 -22.42 -27.07
C THR A 80 -0.80 -21.55 -25.89
N ILE A 81 -1.78 -22.04 -25.13
CA ILE A 81 -2.25 -21.48 -23.86
C ILE A 81 -1.71 -22.36 -22.72
N ALA A 82 -0.99 -21.78 -21.77
CA ALA A 82 -0.48 -22.48 -20.60
C ALA A 82 -1.12 -21.95 -19.30
N TRP A 83 -1.79 -22.83 -18.55
CA TRP A 83 -2.38 -22.54 -17.25
C TRP A 83 -1.52 -23.09 -16.12
N GLY A 84 -0.93 -22.22 -15.31
CA GLY A 84 -0.03 -22.58 -14.22
C GLY A 84 -0.68 -22.45 -12.85
N CYS A 85 -0.55 -23.45 -11.99
CA CYS A 85 -0.78 -23.29 -10.54
C CYS A 85 0.42 -23.85 -9.75
N THR A 86 0.34 -23.98 -8.41
CA THR A 86 1.50 -24.47 -7.65
C THR A 86 1.85 -25.92 -8.01
N GLY A 87 0.95 -26.86 -7.72
CA GLY A 87 1.18 -28.29 -7.96
C GLY A 87 0.73 -28.79 -9.32
N GLY A 88 0.06 -27.97 -10.13
CA GLY A 88 -0.38 -28.37 -11.46
C GLY A 88 -1.58 -29.31 -11.52
N ARG A 89 -2.19 -29.67 -10.38
CA ARG A 89 -3.25 -30.70 -10.29
C ARG A 89 -4.68 -30.19 -10.23
N HIS A 90 -4.91 -28.96 -9.75
CA HIS A 90 -6.25 -28.47 -9.42
C HIS A 90 -6.68 -27.28 -10.31
N ARG A 91 -6.24 -26.07 -9.94
CA ARG A 91 -6.64 -24.80 -10.57
C ARG A 91 -6.26 -24.72 -12.04
N SER A 92 -5.02 -25.11 -12.36
CA SER A 92 -4.51 -25.17 -13.74
C SER A 92 -5.32 -26.13 -14.60
N VAL A 93 -5.65 -27.31 -14.08
CA VAL A 93 -6.44 -28.33 -14.77
C VAL A 93 -7.87 -27.83 -14.98
N GLY A 94 -8.48 -27.20 -13.97
CA GLY A 94 -9.82 -26.64 -14.09
C GLY A 94 -9.94 -25.59 -15.20
N LEU A 95 -9.01 -24.64 -15.26
CA LEU A 95 -9.04 -23.61 -16.30
C LEU A 95 -8.67 -24.17 -17.68
N ALA A 96 -7.76 -25.14 -17.75
CA ALA A 96 -7.47 -25.85 -18.99
C ALA A 96 -8.70 -26.59 -19.54
N ARG A 97 -9.49 -27.24 -18.66
CA ARG A 97 -10.73 -27.92 -19.04
C ARG A 97 -11.79 -26.92 -19.53
N ALA A 98 -12.00 -25.84 -18.80
CA ALA A 98 -12.93 -24.77 -19.20
C ALA A 98 -12.55 -24.16 -20.56
N SER A 99 -11.26 -23.89 -20.79
CA SER A 99 -10.77 -23.40 -22.09
C SER A 99 -11.00 -24.41 -23.23
N TYR A 100 -10.78 -25.70 -22.97
CA TYR A 100 -10.99 -26.76 -23.95
C TYR A 100 -12.47 -26.91 -24.32
N GLU A 101 -13.36 -26.88 -23.33
CA GLU A 101 -14.81 -26.91 -23.54
C GLU A 101 -15.29 -25.71 -24.36
N LEU A 102 -14.78 -24.50 -24.09
CA LEU A 102 -15.11 -23.30 -24.85
C LEU A 102 -14.66 -23.38 -26.32
N LEU A 103 -13.44 -23.84 -26.58
CA LEU A 103 -12.88 -23.97 -27.93
C LEU A 103 -13.55 -25.07 -28.75
N THR A 104 -13.74 -26.25 -28.14
CA THR A 104 -14.46 -27.36 -28.81
C THR A 104 -15.92 -26.99 -29.07
N GLY A 105 -16.56 -26.25 -28.17
CA GLY A 105 -17.94 -25.79 -28.31
C GLY A 105 -18.16 -24.86 -29.51
N VAL A 106 -17.13 -24.17 -29.99
CA VAL A 106 -17.18 -23.32 -31.20
C VAL A 106 -16.57 -23.99 -32.43
N GLY A 107 -16.15 -25.25 -32.32
CA GLY A 107 -15.64 -26.05 -33.44
C GLY A 107 -14.17 -25.88 -33.76
N ASP A 108 -13.37 -25.26 -32.88
CA ASP A 108 -11.94 -25.11 -33.10
C ASP A 108 -11.18 -26.43 -32.95
N ALA A 109 -10.11 -26.60 -33.75
CA ALA A 109 -9.15 -27.68 -33.55
C ALA A 109 -8.30 -27.40 -32.30
N VAL A 110 -8.49 -28.19 -31.25
CA VAL A 110 -7.83 -27.99 -29.96
C VAL A 110 -7.27 -29.28 -29.38
N THR A 111 -6.11 -29.17 -28.73
CA THR A 111 -5.51 -30.24 -27.92
C THR A 111 -5.37 -29.79 -26.47
N ILE A 112 -5.38 -30.74 -25.54
CA ILE A 112 -5.19 -30.48 -24.11
C ILE A 112 -4.19 -31.47 -23.51
N GLU A 113 -3.26 -30.96 -22.72
CA GLU A 113 -2.26 -31.72 -21.99
C GLU A 113 -2.24 -31.26 -20.52
N HIS A 114 -2.18 -32.22 -19.61
CA HIS A 114 -2.05 -31.96 -18.17
C HIS A 114 -0.69 -32.43 -17.66
N ARG A 115 0.34 -31.58 -17.83
CA ARG A 115 1.75 -31.93 -17.63
C ARG A 115 2.06 -32.54 -16.26
N ASP A 116 1.47 -31.98 -15.21
CA ASP A 116 1.84 -32.27 -13.82
C ASP A 116 0.66 -32.85 -12.99
N VAL A 117 -0.42 -33.31 -13.63
CA VAL A 117 -1.64 -33.73 -12.91
C VAL A 117 -1.45 -34.99 -12.07
N ASP A 118 -0.58 -35.89 -12.53
CA ASP A 118 -0.26 -37.16 -11.87
C ASP A 118 0.94 -37.07 -10.91
N GLN A 119 1.52 -35.87 -10.75
CA GLN A 119 2.62 -35.67 -9.82
C GLN A 119 2.17 -35.73 -8.36
N ASP A 120 3.10 -36.05 -7.47
CA ASP A 120 2.85 -36.04 -6.04
C ASP A 120 2.49 -34.64 -5.52
N LEU A 121 1.70 -34.60 -4.44
CA LEU A 121 1.41 -33.35 -3.77
C LEU A 121 2.68 -32.73 -3.20
N LEU A 122 2.97 -31.51 -3.62
CA LEU A 122 4.06 -30.73 -3.04
C LEU A 122 3.82 -30.46 -1.54
N PRO A 123 4.89 -30.32 -0.73
CA PRO A 123 4.78 -29.97 0.68
C PRO A 123 3.96 -28.69 0.90
N ALA A 124 3.25 -28.60 2.04
CA ALA A 124 2.36 -27.48 2.35
C ALA A 124 3.05 -26.10 2.22
N GLY A 125 4.33 -26.01 2.57
CA GLY A 125 5.12 -24.77 2.47
C GLY A 125 5.36 -24.27 1.04
N VAL A 126 5.13 -25.10 0.01
CA VAL A 126 5.28 -24.72 -1.40
C VAL A 126 3.99 -24.14 -1.97
N HIS A 127 2.83 -24.45 -1.37
CA HIS A 127 1.51 -23.95 -1.81
C HIS A 127 1.21 -22.53 -1.37
N ASN A 128 1.97 -22.01 -0.40
CA ASN A 128 1.99 -20.59 -0.09
C ASN A 128 3.00 -19.91 -1.00
N ARG A 129 2.49 -19.16 -1.98
CA ARG A 129 3.17 -17.93 -2.36
C ARG A 129 2.90 -16.97 -1.21
N THR A 130 3.75 -16.95 -0.19
CA THR A 130 3.95 -15.70 0.55
C THR A 130 4.57 -14.75 -0.46
N GLU A 131 3.73 -14.01 -1.20
CA GLU A 131 4.11 -12.60 -1.27
C GLU A 131 4.30 -12.17 0.18
N PRO A 132 5.36 -11.42 0.53
CA PRO A 132 5.37 -10.79 1.84
C PRO A 132 3.99 -10.12 1.96
N GLU A 133 3.22 -10.53 2.96
CA GLU A 133 1.95 -9.86 3.28
C GLU A 133 2.23 -8.36 3.16
N PRO A 134 1.46 -7.61 2.34
CA PRO A 134 1.75 -6.21 2.12
C PRO A 134 1.96 -5.57 3.48
N GLU A 135 3.13 -4.95 3.67
CA GLU A 135 3.50 -4.39 4.97
C GLU A 135 2.39 -3.43 5.38
N SER A 136 1.73 -3.73 6.51
CA SER A 136 0.69 -2.86 7.02
C SER A 136 1.36 -1.59 7.54
N ILE A 137 1.11 -0.48 6.84
CA ILE A 137 1.54 0.85 7.25
C ILE A 137 0.44 1.45 8.12
N ARG A 138 0.78 1.82 9.35
CA ARG A 138 -0.10 2.55 10.25
C ARG A 138 0.09 4.04 10.02
N TYR A 139 -1.01 4.75 9.80
CA TYR A 139 -0.99 6.18 9.51
C TYR A 139 -1.46 6.96 10.73
N THR A 140 -0.66 7.95 11.13
CA THR A 140 -0.90 8.81 12.28
C THR A 140 -0.83 10.28 11.88
N ALA A 141 -1.26 11.16 12.78
CA ALA A 141 -1.08 12.59 12.67
C ALA A 141 -0.61 13.17 14.00
N ASP A 142 0.39 14.06 13.96
CA ASP A 142 0.97 14.72 15.15
C ASP A 142 0.86 16.24 15.00
N VAL A 143 0.72 16.95 16.13
CA VAL A 143 0.60 18.41 16.15
C VAL A 143 1.71 19.06 16.98
N VAL A 144 2.49 19.91 16.33
CA VAL A 144 3.32 20.91 17.00
C VAL A 144 2.43 22.10 17.35
N ALA A 145 1.84 22.08 18.56
CA ALA A 145 1.07 23.19 19.07
C ALA A 145 1.99 24.16 19.83
N MET A 146 2.16 25.37 19.31
CA MET A 146 3.10 26.38 19.83
C MET A 146 2.39 27.68 20.16
N THR A 147 2.80 28.34 21.24
CA THR A 147 2.39 29.71 21.52
C THR A 147 3.29 30.73 20.81
N PRO A 148 2.83 31.98 20.60
CA PRO A 148 3.69 33.05 20.07
C PRO A 148 4.94 33.35 20.89
N ASN A 149 4.96 33.00 22.19
CA ASN A 149 6.13 33.16 23.05
C ASN A 149 7.09 31.94 23.03
N GLY A 150 6.83 30.95 22.17
CA GLY A 150 7.72 29.81 21.94
C GLY A 150 7.53 28.65 22.91
N ASP A 151 6.40 28.57 23.64
CA ASP A 151 6.08 27.38 24.42
C ASP A 151 5.44 26.32 23.51
N VAL A 152 5.82 25.07 23.70
CA VAL A 152 5.33 23.89 22.96
C VAL A 152 4.45 23.07 23.89
N LEU A 153 3.27 22.68 23.43
CA LEU A 153 2.40 21.77 24.15
C LEU A 153 2.84 20.33 23.94
N LEU A 154 3.11 19.63 25.04
CA LEU A 154 3.48 18.22 25.05
C LEU A 154 2.54 17.42 25.96
N ILE A 155 2.42 16.14 25.66
CA ILE A 155 1.72 15.15 26.49
C ILE A 155 2.71 14.14 27.07
N GLU A 156 2.45 13.66 28.28
CA GLU A 156 3.18 12.53 28.87
C GLU A 156 2.48 11.22 28.51
N ARG A 157 3.19 10.33 27.82
CA ARG A 157 2.64 9.07 27.33
C ARG A 157 2.29 8.13 28.48
N GLY A 158 1.06 7.61 28.50
CA GLY A 158 0.59 6.64 29.49
C GLY A 158 0.94 5.18 29.24
N TRP A 159 1.47 4.84 28.06
CA TRP A 159 1.60 3.45 27.60
C TRP A 159 2.88 3.20 26.79
N PRO A 160 3.42 1.97 26.80
CA PRO A 160 4.55 1.58 25.96
C PRO A 160 4.23 1.68 24.45
N PRO A 161 5.24 1.94 23.59
CA PRO A 161 6.61 2.30 23.90
C PRO A 161 6.73 3.72 24.45
N HIS A 162 7.87 4.03 25.07
CA HIS A 162 8.16 5.35 25.66
C HIS A 162 7.14 5.78 26.74
N GLU A 163 6.66 4.84 27.56
CA GLU A 163 5.81 5.16 28.72
C GLU A 163 6.55 6.14 29.64
N GLY A 164 5.87 7.22 30.04
CA GLY A 164 6.44 8.32 30.86
C GLY A 164 7.31 9.32 30.10
N ALA A 165 7.56 9.12 28.80
CA ALA A 165 8.22 10.13 27.97
C ALA A 165 7.23 11.20 27.49
N TRP A 166 7.75 12.36 27.13
CA TRP A 166 6.96 13.44 26.55
C TRP A 166 6.87 13.31 25.03
N ALA A 167 5.74 13.69 24.45
CA ALA A 167 5.47 13.61 23.02
C ALA A 167 4.63 14.80 22.56
N LEU A 168 4.70 15.12 21.26
CA LEU A 168 3.67 15.90 20.61
C LEU A 168 2.31 15.19 20.76
N PRO A 169 1.20 15.93 20.91
CA PRO A 169 -0.13 15.36 20.83
C PRO A 169 -0.39 14.80 19.43
N GLY A 170 -0.99 13.63 19.34
CA GLY A 170 -1.17 12.93 18.08
C GLY A 170 -1.54 11.45 18.24
N GLY A 171 -2.09 10.90 17.17
CA GLY A 171 -2.66 9.55 17.20
C GLY A 171 -2.99 8.99 15.82
N HIS A 172 -3.76 7.90 15.79
CA HIS A 172 -4.06 7.20 14.54
C HIS A 172 -5.09 7.97 13.72
N VAL A 173 -4.96 7.90 12.40
CA VAL A 173 -6.00 8.37 11.49
C VAL A 173 -7.10 7.30 11.41
N ASP A 174 -8.32 7.66 11.81
CA ASP A 174 -9.46 6.76 11.78
C ASP A 174 -10.01 6.53 10.37
N ARG A 175 -10.83 5.50 10.24
CA ARG A 175 -11.46 5.18 8.96
C ARG A 175 -12.45 6.28 8.56
N GLY A 176 -12.12 6.98 7.48
CA GLY A 176 -13.02 7.96 6.85
C GLY A 176 -12.69 9.41 7.19
N GLU A 177 -11.66 9.67 7.99
CA GLU A 177 -11.10 11.00 8.20
C GLU A 177 -9.76 11.18 7.48
N THR A 178 -9.38 12.44 7.28
CA THR A 178 -8.06 12.86 6.80
C THR A 178 -7.08 12.98 7.97
N ALA A 179 -5.77 12.99 7.69
CA ALA A 179 -4.77 13.23 8.73
C ALA A 179 -4.90 14.63 9.38
N LEU A 180 -5.36 15.63 8.61
CA LEU A 180 -5.63 16.97 9.12
C LEU A 180 -6.80 16.98 10.13
N GLU A 181 -7.86 16.20 9.86
CA GLU A 181 -8.98 16.02 10.79
C GLU A 181 -8.56 15.23 12.03
N ALA A 182 -7.78 14.16 11.85
CA ALA A 182 -7.20 13.38 12.94
C ALA A 182 -6.35 14.28 13.86
N ALA A 183 -5.45 15.10 13.30
CA ALA A 183 -4.62 16.03 14.04
C ALA A 183 -5.42 16.98 14.96
N VAL A 184 -6.51 17.55 14.45
CA VAL A 184 -7.42 18.40 15.25
C VAL A 184 -8.14 17.61 16.33
N ARG A 185 -8.62 16.40 16.01
CA ARG A 185 -9.31 15.51 16.96
C ARG A 185 -8.38 15.11 18.10
N GLU A 186 -7.20 14.57 17.77
CA GLU A 186 -6.19 14.09 18.74
C GLU A 186 -5.71 15.23 19.64
N LEU A 187 -5.41 16.41 19.08
CA LEU A 187 -5.06 17.58 19.89
C LEU A 187 -6.15 17.91 20.92
N ALA A 188 -7.41 17.89 20.50
CA ALA A 188 -8.54 18.19 21.37
C ALA A 188 -8.79 17.09 22.41
N GLU A 189 -8.64 15.83 22.05
CA GLU A 189 -8.84 14.67 22.93
C GLU A 189 -7.75 14.60 23.98
N GLU A 190 -6.48 14.74 23.61
CA GLU A 190 -5.36 14.56 24.53
C GLU A 190 -5.05 15.79 25.39
N THR A 191 -5.43 16.99 24.93
CA THR A 191 -5.03 18.25 25.59
C THR A 191 -6.16 19.22 25.88
N GLY A 192 -7.38 18.97 25.37
CA GLY A 192 -8.51 19.88 25.46
C GLY A 192 -8.42 21.13 24.57
N VAL A 193 -7.29 21.35 23.87
CA VAL A 193 -7.10 22.49 22.97
C VAL A 193 -7.84 22.24 21.66
N ARG A 194 -8.73 23.17 21.28
CA ARG A 194 -9.54 23.05 20.06
C ARG A 194 -9.19 24.16 19.07
N VAL A 195 -8.89 23.76 17.85
CA VAL A 195 -8.64 24.65 16.71
C VAL A 195 -9.38 24.10 15.48
N PRO A 196 -9.83 24.94 14.55
CA PRO A 196 -10.33 24.47 13.27
C PRO A 196 -9.19 23.96 12.38
N THR A 197 -9.50 23.10 11.41
CA THR A 197 -8.53 22.58 10.43
C THR A 197 -7.86 23.69 9.60
N SER A 198 -8.50 24.85 9.45
CA SER A 198 -7.93 26.02 8.76
C SER A 198 -6.72 26.63 9.47
N ASP A 199 -6.54 26.33 10.75
CA ASP A 199 -5.48 26.91 11.59
C ASP A 199 -4.26 25.99 11.68
N LEU A 200 -4.32 24.80 11.08
CA LEU A 200 -3.20 23.88 10.98
C LEU A 200 -2.44 24.12 9.67
N GLN A 201 -1.13 24.27 9.79
CA GLN A 201 -0.21 24.31 8.66
C GLN A 201 0.57 23.00 8.58
N GLU A 202 0.64 22.38 7.41
CA GLU A 202 1.44 21.16 7.24
C GLU A 202 2.94 21.45 7.41
N ILE A 203 3.59 20.64 8.25
CA ILE A 203 5.05 20.62 8.42
C ILE A 203 5.65 19.65 7.41
N GLY A 204 5.04 18.47 7.28
CA GLY A 204 5.42 17.43 6.32
C GLY A 204 5.06 16.02 6.79
N VAL A 205 5.51 15.03 6.02
CA VAL A 205 5.31 13.60 6.29
C VAL A 205 6.62 12.98 6.77
N PHE A 206 6.55 12.21 7.85
CA PHE A 206 7.67 11.52 8.47
C PHE A 206 7.43 10.01 8.40
N ASP A 207 8.24 9.34 7.59
CA ASP A 207 7.99 7.97 7.14
C ASP A 207 9.21 7.03 7.28
N ARG A 208 10.21 7.45 8.08
CA ARG A 208 11.41 6.65 8.36
C ARG A 208 11.00 5.24 8.83
N PRO A 209 11.47 4.16 8.19
CA PRO A 209 10.95 2.80 8.43
C PRO A 209 10.96 2.34 9.88
N ASP A 210 11.91 2.84 10.68
CA ASP A 210 12.15 2.49 12.08
C ASP A 210 11.85 3.64 13.05
N ARG A 211 10.97 4.58 12.67
CA ARG A 211 10.53 5.67 13.56
C ARG A 211 9.77 5.18 14.79
N ASP A 212 9.04 4.07 14.65
CA ASP A 212 8.28 3.45 15.73
C ASP A 212 8.68 1.97 15.88
N PRO A 213 9.08 1.51 17.08
CA PRO A 213 9.48 0.12 17.30
C PRO A 213 8.33 -0.90 17.14
N ARG A 214 7.07 -0.46 17.05
CA ARG A 214 5.88 -1.31 16.90
C ARG A 214 5.62 -1.75 15.46
N GLY A 215 6.38 -1.27 14.47
CA GLY A 215 6.26 -1.62 13.06
C GLY A 215 6.31 -0.40 12.14
N ARG A 216 5.77 -0.53 10.92
CA ARG A 216 5.79 0.57 9.95
C ARG A 216 4.73 1.63 10.27
N TYR A 217 5.19 2.79 10.73
CA TYR A 217 4.36 3.97 10.97
C TYR A 217 4.77 5.11 10.04
N ILE A 218 3.79 5.90 9.63
CA ILE A 218 3.98 7.18 8.95
C ILE A 218 3.14 8.21 9.69
N THR A 219 3.69 9.39 9.96
CA THR A 219 2.93 10.50 10.52
C THR A 219 2.91 11.70 9.58
N ALA A 220 1.75 12.33 9.42
CA ALA A 220 1.66 13.68 8.88
C ALA A 220 1.67 14.67 10.05
N ALA A 221 2.63 15.58 10.08
CA ALA A 221 2.78 16.53 11.17
C ALA A 221 2.27 17.93 10.78
N TYR A 222 1.62 18.59 11.72
CA TYR A 222 1.03 19.90 11.53
C TYR A 222 1.47 20.89 12.63
N LEU A 223 1.60 22.16 12.26
CA LEU A 223 1.84 23.28 13.17
C LEU A 223 0.51 23.97 13.47
N ALA A 224 0.27 24.26 14.74
CA ALA A 224 -0.82 25.13 15.17
C ALA A 224 -0.28 26.23 16.10
N ILE A 225 -0.58 27.50 15.81
CA ILE A 225 -0.21 28.62 16.68
C ILE A 225 -1.37 28.91 17.65
N ILE A 226 -1.13 28.67 18.93
CA ILE A 226 -2.14 28.71 19.99
C ILE A 226 -1.98 29.99 20.81
N PRO A 227 -3.06 30.74 21.11
CA PRO A 227 -2.97 31.92 21.96
C PRO A 227 -2.31 31.64 23.31
N ALA A 228 -1.39 32.52 23.73
CA ALA A 228 -0.73 32.41 25.03
C ALA A 228 -1.78 32.43 26.16
N GLY A 229 -1.56 31.61 27.20
CA GLY A 229 -2.48 31.47 28.32
C GLY A 229 -3.62 30.47 28.10
N THR A 230 -3.69 29.80 26.94
CA THR A 230 -4.62 28.68 26.71
C THR A 230 -4.31 27.53 27.67
N SER A 231 -5.31 27.11 28.46
CA SER A 231 -5.16 25.98 29.37
C SER A 231 -5.10 24.65 28.59
N ALA A 232 -4.15 23.79 28.94
CA ALA A 232 -4.12 22.40 28.49
C ALA A 232 -4.54 21.48 29.65
N VAL A 233 -5.38 20.49 29.36
CA VAL A 233 -5.86 19.49 30.30
C VAL A 233 -5.73 18.13 29.63
N ALA A 234 -5.06 17.17 30.29
CA ALA A 234 -4.92 15.84 29.72
C ALA A 234 -6.25 15.13 29.55
N GLY A 235 -6.40 14.40 28.43
CA GLY A 235 -7.48 13.44 28.20
C GLY A 235 -7.02 11.98 28.27
N ASP A 236 -7.80 11.09 27.66
CA ASP A 236 -7.84 9.65 27.99
C ASP A 236 -6.51 8.89 27.88
N ASP A 237 -5.66 9.19 26.90
CA ASP A 237 -4.38 8.46 26.67
C ASP A 237 -3.13 9.15 27.24
N ALA A 238 -3.27 10.41 27.69
CA ALA A 238 -2.20 11.21 28.26
C ALA A 238 -2.25 11.22 29.79
N ARG A 239 -1.11 11.01 30.46
CA ARG A 239 -1.05 11.14 31.93
C ARG A 239 -1.17 12.60 32.38
N THR A 240 -0.62 13.49 31.57
CA THR A 240 -0.67 14.95 31.76
C THR A 240 -0.38 15.64 30.42
N ALA A 241 -0.80 16.90 30.29
CA ALA A 241 -0.53 17.77 29.16
C ALA A 241 0.00 19.09 29.70
N ARG A 242 1.10 19.60 29.13
CA ARG A 242 1.80 20.79 29.65
C ARG A 242 2.48 21.58 28.55
N TRP A 243 2.46 22.90 28.71
CA TRP A 243 3.29 23.84 27.97
C TRP A 243 4.74 23.85 28.49
N TRP A 244 5.70 23.63 27.59
CA TRP A 244 7.13 23.63 27.84
C TRP A 244 7.81 24.73 27.01
N PRO A 245 8.74 25.52 27.57
CA PRO A 245 9.56 26.42 26.75
C PRO A 245 10.33 25.60 25.70
N ALA A 246 10.32 26.01 24.42
CA ALA A 246 11.06 25.31 23.37
C ALA A 246 12.58 25.23 23.65
N SER A 247 13.10 26.14 24.48
CA SER A 247 14.50 26.18 24.90
C SER A 247 14.87 25.21 26.04
N ASP A 248 13.87 24.59 26.68
CA ASP A 248 14.08 23.70 27.84
C ASP A 248 13.10 22.51 27.78
N LEU A 249 13.19 21.75 26.68
CA LEU A 249 12.34 20.60 26.44
C LEU A 249 12.88 19.33 27.11
N PRO A 250 11.99 18.49 27.66
CA PRO A 250 12.38 17.15 28.07
C PRO A 250 12.73 16.28 26.84
N PRO A 251 13.40 15.14 27.03
CA PRO A 251 13.57 14.16 25.97
C PRO A 251 12.22 13.74 25.38
N LEU A 252 12.09 13.82 24.06
CA LEU A 252 10.86 13.49 23.35
C LEU A 252 10.85 12.04 22.87
N ALA A 253 9.66 11.44 22.85
CA ALA A 253 9.42 10.10 22.33
C ALA A 253 9.59 10.06 20.80
N PHE A 254 9.91 8.88 20.27
CA PHE A 254 10.07 8.63 18.84
C PHE A 254 11.03 9.63 18.16
N ASP A 255 10.63 10.18 17.02
CA ASP A 255 11.32 11.21 16.24
C ASP A 255 10.71 12.61 16.44
N HIS A 256 9.96 12.84 17.53
CA HIS A 256 9.24 14.10 17.73
C HIS A 256 10.14 15.33 17.88
N ALA A 257 11.39 15.14 18.32
CA ALA A 257 12.40 16.21 18.28
C ALA A 257 12.72 16.64 16.85
N GLU A 258 12.84 15.70 15.91
CA GLU A 258 13.06 15.99 14.49
C GLU A 258 11.85 16.73 13.88
N ILE A 259 10.62 16.34 14.26
CA ILE A 259 9.40 17.03 13.83
C ILE A 259 9.41 18.49 14.31
N LEU A 260 9.73 18.71 15.58
CA LEU A 260 9.77 20.04 16.16
C LEU A 260 10.88 20.91 15.56
N ASP A 261 12.05 20.32 15.30
CA ASP A 261 13.19 21.00 14.68
C ASP A 261 12.87 21.58 13.29
N ARG A 262 11.92 20.99 12.56
CA ARG A 262 11.44 21.55 11.27
C ARG A 262 10.75 22.90 11.43
N VAL A 263 10.18 23.18 12.59
CA VAL A 263 9.46 24.44 12.85
C VAL A 263 10.40 25.46 13.50
N THR A 264 11.18 25.04 14.48
CA THR A 264 12.07 25.94 15.24
C THR A 264 13.26 26.43 14.41
N ASN A 265 13.83 25.60 13.53
CA ASN A 265 14.96 26.00 12.68
C ASN A 265 14.54 26.67 11.36
N ALA A 266 13.33 26.41 10.84
CA ALA A 266 12.82 27.12 9.65
C ALA A 266 12.60 28.62 9.90
N ALA A 267 12.35 29.01 11.15
CA ALA A 267 12.27 30.41 11.56
C ALA A 267 13.61 31.15 11.44
N GLU A 268 14.75 30.46 11.53
CA GLU A 268 16.07 31.06 11.35
C GLU A 268 16.42 31.26 9.86
N ASP A 269 16.00 30.33 8.99
CA ASP A 269 16.35 30.37 7.55
C ASP A 269 15.59 31.46 6.77
N THR A 270 14.40 31.84 7.25
CA THR A 270 13.60 32.92 6.64
C THR A 270 14.23 34.32 6.87
N SER A 271 15.20 34.44 7.79
CA SER A 271 15.98 35.68 8.00
C SER A 271 17.08 35.89 6.94
N THR A 272 17.44 34.87 6.18
CA THR A 272 18.61 34.93 5.26
C THR A 272 18.20 35.32 3.84
N ASP A 273 16.95 35.12 3.44
CA ASP A 273 16.47 35.37 2.07
C ASP A 273 15.99 36.83 1.80
N LEU A 274 16.10 37.74 2.78
CA LEU A 274 15.68 39.14 2.65
C LEU A 274 16.81 40.15 2.40
N LEU A 275 18.05 39.69 2.20
CA LEU A 275 19.20 40.52 1.85
C LEU A 275 19.86 39.98 0.57
N MET A 276 19.28 40.28 -0.60
CA MET A 276 19.98 40.45 -1.89
C MET A 276 18.97 40.59 -3.05
N VAL A 277 18.23 41.71 -3.10
CA VAL A 277 17.87 42.32 -4.39
C VAL A 277 18.00 43.83 -4.24
N ASP A 278 19.17 44.35 -4.59
CA ASP A 278 19.42 45.78 -4.75
C ASP A 278 18.39 46.38 -5.70
N LEU A 279 17.63 47.35 -5.18
CA LEU A 279 16.83 48.28 -5.94
C LEU A 279 17.74 49.40 -6.42
N ASP A 280 18.26 49.29 -7.64
CA ASP A 280 18.77 50.45 -8.36
C ASP A 280 18.42 50.41 -9.85
N GLY A 281 17.82 51.51 -10.30
CA GLY A 281 18.02 51.98 -11.68
C GLY A 281 16.94 51.61 -12.70
N GLY A 282 15.86 52.38 -12.71
CA GLY A 282 14.81 52.28 -13.72
C GLY A 282 15.16 52.73 -15.15
N ARG A 283 14.15 52.50 -16.02
CA ARG A 283 13.81 53.18 -17.29
C ARG A 283 14.57 52.77 -18.57
N GLY A 284 13.89 51.92 -19.35
CA GLY A 284 13.31 52.27 -20.67
C GLY A 284 14.23 52.70 -21.81
N GLY A 285 14.25 51.90 -22.90
CA GLY A 285 14.69 52.33 -24.24
C GLY A 285 14.65 51.18 -25.26
N PRO A 286 14.32 51.43 -26.55
CA PRO A 286 13.70 50.44 -27.45
C PRO A 286 14.68 49.59 -28.27
N LEU A 287 14.16 48.45 -28.76
CA LEU A 287 14.79 47.61 -29.79
C LEU A 287 15.00 48.39 -31.11
N PRO A 288 16.17 48.28 -31.77
CA PRO A 288 16.31 48.56 -33.19
C PRO A 288 16.38 47.26 -34.01
N GLY A 289 15.74 47.33 -35.19
CA GLY A 289 15.64 46.25 -36.15
C GLY A 289 16.90 45.97 -36.98
N HIS A 290 16.75 44.94 -37.81
CA HIS A 290 17.57 44.42 -38.90
C HIS A 290 18.73 45.30 -39.42
N ILE A 291 19.91 44.68 -39.58
CA ILE A 291 20.55 44.33 -40.88
C ILE A 291 21.84 43.53 -40.63
N GLY A 292 22.09 42.50 -41.45
CA GLY A 292 23.31 41.69 -41.47
C GLY A 292 23.04 40.23 -41.78
#